data_AF-A0A918UWC2-F1
#
_entry.id   AF-A0A918UWC2-F1
#
_cell.length_a   1.000
_cell.length_b   1.000
_cell.length_c   1.000
_cell.angle_alpha   90.00
_cell.angle_beta   90.00
_cell.angle_gamma   90.00
#
_symmetry.space_group_name_H-M   'P 1'
#
loop_
_entity.id
_entity.type
_entity.pdbx_description
1 polymer ?
#
loop_
_entity_poly.entity_id
_entity_poly.type
_entity_poly.pdbx_seq_one_letter_code
_entity_poly.pdbx_strand_id
1 'polypeptide(L)'
;MAKKPTSKTPTVSPVKSGAVDVAKPQMSAQGAGSSASSAPVTPKKKTSPAKFIQEVRQEARKITWTSRKETWITTVMVLIMVVVAAAFFFVVDGILGFSVSWLTNIGR
;
A
#
# COMPACT_ATOMS: atom_id res chain seq x y z
N MET A 1 14.90 29.79 17.07
CA MET A 1 13.75 29.67 16.15
C MET A 1 13.31 28.20 16.13
N ALA A 2 12.71 27.66 17.19
CA ALA A 2 11.31 27.83 17.60
C ALA A 2 10.30 27.46 16.49
N LYS A 3 9.94 26.17 16.41
CA LYS A 3 8.55 25.71 16.21
C LYS A 3 8.42 24.31 16.81
N LYS A 4 7.71 24.27 17.95
CA LYS A 4 7.52 23.14 18.85
C LYS A 4 6.54 22.09 18.30
N PRO A 5 6.51 20.89 18.93
CA PRO A 5 5.78 19.71 18.48
C PRO A 5 4.31 19.65 18.99
N THR A 6 3.59 18.61 18.54
CA THR A 6 2.35 18.01 19.09
C THR A 6 0.99 18.49 18.59
N SER A 7 0.21 17.55 18.03
CA SER A 7 -1.27 17.52 18.04
C SER A 7 -1.74 16.21 17.38
N LYS A 8 -2.58 15.31 17.88
CA LYS A 8 -3.48 15.25 19.04
C LYS A 8 -3.87 13.76 19.20
N THR A 9 -3.72 13.23 20.41
CA THR A 9 -4.36 11.99 20.88
C THR A 9 -5.88 12.24 21.02
N PRO A 10 -6.78 11.29 20.68
CA PRO A 10 -8.19 11.41 21.02
C PRO A 10 -8.37 11.07 22.50
N THR A 11 -8.29 12.10 23.36
CA THR A 11 -8.63 12.00 24.78
C THR A 11 -10.14 12.17 24.93
N VAL A 12 -10.81 11.07 25.21
CA VAL A 12 -12.17 11.00 25.77
C VAL A 12 -12.20 11.67 27.15
N SER A 13 -13.20 12.54 27.39
CA SER A 13 -13.75 12.87 28.72
C SER A 13 -14.95 13.82 28.64
N PRO A 14 -15.81 13.90 29.69
CA PRO A 14 -17.26 13.72 29.56
C PRO A 14 -18.14 14.94 29.93
N VAL A 15 -19.46 14.72 29.78
CA VAL A 15 -20.66 15.45 30.25
C VAL A 15 -20.49 16.57 31.31
N LYS A 16 -21.11 17.74 31.08
CA LYS A 16 -21.81 18.64 32.06
C LYS A 16 -22.45 19.83 31.30
N SER A 17 -23.77 19.89 31.11
CA SER A 17 -24.81 20.42 32.01
C SER A 17 -24.72 21.94 32.29
N GLY A 18 -25.70 22.71 31.81
CA GLY A 18 -26.07 24.04 32.36
C GLY A 18 -26.37 25.15 31.32
N ALA A 19 -27.47 25.89 31.57
CA ALA A 19 -27.96 27.11 30.90
C ALA A 19 -28.68 26.88 29.55
N VAL A 20 -30.01 26.78 29.46
CA VAL A 20 -31.07 27.75 29.81
C VAL A 20 -30.84 29.09 29.08
N ASP A 21 -31.42 29.22 27.88
CA ASP A 21 -31.77 30.52 27.34
C ASP A 21 -33.09 30.45 26.57
N VAL A 22 -33.89 31.45 26.86
CA VAL A 22 -35.33 31.57 26.65
C VAL A 22 -35.56 32.58 25.53
N ALA A 23 -36.68 32.41 24.82
CA ALA A 23 -37.35 33.37 23.94
C ALA A 23 -36.82 33.54 22.50
N LYS A 24 -37.59 32.96 21.56
CA LYS A 24 -38.30 33.75 20.53
C LYS A 24 -39.51 32.97 19.98
N PRO A 25 -40.75 33.49 20.08
CA PRO A 25 -41.91 32.88 19.44
C PRO A 25 -42.08 33.46 18.04
N GLN A 26 -42.28 32.60 17.04
CA GLN A 26 -43.05 32.98 15.85
C GLN A 26 -43.74 31.76 15.27
N MET A 27 -45.06 31.66 15.50
CA MET A 27 -45.98 30.80 14.78
C MET A 27 -46.47 31.53 13.53
N SER A 28 -46.53 30.84 12.40
CA SER A 28 -47.64 30.95 11.45
C SER A 28 -47.66 29.77 10.48
N ALA A 29 -48.71 28.95 10.64
CA ALA A 29 -49.49 28.22 9.63
C ALA A 29 -48.75 27.32 8.61
N GLN A 30 -48.84 26.00 8.74
CA GLN A 30 -49.94 25.11 8.30
C GLN A 30 -49.65 24.53 6.91
N GLY A 31 -49.50 23.20 6.87
CA GLY A 31 -49.40 22.44 5.63
C GLY A 31 -49.22 20.95 5.92
N ALA A 32 -50.32 20.30 6.31
CA ALA A 32 -50.40 18.86 6.47
C ALA A 32 -50.21 18.13 5.13
N GLY A 33 -49.49 17.02 5.17
CA GLY A 33 -49.17 16.13 4.04
C GLY A 33 -48.00 15.23 4.45
N SER A 34 -48.21 14.35 5.43
CA SER A 34 -48.51 12.93 5.19
C SER A 34 -47.43 12.24 4.36
N SER A 35 -46.55 11.55 5.10
CA SER A 35 -46.15 10.16 4.83
C SER A 35 -46.03 9.74 3.37
N ALA A 36 -44.82 9.86 2.84
CA ALA A 36 -44.32 8.89 1.88
C ALA A 36 -42.82 8.75 2.10
N SER A 37 -42.48 7.79 2.95
CA SER A 37 -41.18 7.13 2.97
C SER A 37 -40.84 6.70 1.55
N SER A 38 -40.08 7.52 0.85
CA SER A 38 -39.40 7.13 -0.38
C SER A 38 -37.97 6.85 0.03
N ALA A 39 -37.76 5.60 0.42
CA ALA A 39 -36.45 5.02 0.56
C ALA A 39 -35.55 5.52 -0.59
N PRO A 40 -34.32 5.99 -0.32
CA PRO A 40 -33.34 5.99 -1.38
C PRO A 40 -33.15 4.52 -1.73
N VAL A 41 -33.83 4.07 -2.79
CA VAL A 41 -33.55 2.80 -3.43
C VAL A 41 -32.06 2.84 -3.71
N THR A 42 -31.31 2.15 -2.87
CA THR A 42 -29.89 1.94 -3.07
C THR A 42 -29.85 1.08 -4.33
N PRO A 43 -29.49 1.63 -5.52
CA PRO A 43 -29.14 0.70 -6.58
C PRO A 43 -27.96 -0.05 -6.00
N LYS A 44 -28.17 -1.33 -5.71
CA LYS A 44 -27.13 -2.29 -5.36
C LYS A 44 -26.07 -2.08 -6.44
N LYS A 45 -25.02 -1.31 -6.13
CA LYS A 45 -23.95 -1.03 -7.07
C LYS A 45 -23.28 -2.37 -7.25
N LYS A 46 -23.74 -3.10 -8.27
CA LYS A 46 -22.97 -4.17 -8.89
C LYS A 46 -21.58 -3.55 -9.05
N THR A 47 -20.57 -4.17 -8.46
CA THR A 47 -19.19 -3.74 -8.60
C THR A 47 -18.90 -3.71 -10.09
N SER A 48 -19.16 -2.55 -10.71
CA SER A 48 -19.00 -2.40 -12.13
C SER A 48 -17.50 -2.51 -12.35
N PRO A 49 -17.04 -3.26 -13.37
CA PRO A 49 -15.62 -3.36 -13.66
C PRO A 49 -14.94 -1.98 -13.74
N ALA A 50 -15.69 -0.96 -14.18
CA ALA A 50 -15.27 0.45 -14.17
C ALA A 50 -14.97 1.03 -12.77
N LYS A 51 -15.71 0.66 -11.72
CA LYS A 51 -15.49 1.10 -10.34
C LYS A 51 -14.30 0.39 -9.69
N PHE A 52 -14.10 -0.89 -9.99
CA PHE A 52 -12.94 -1.66 -9.52
C PHE A 52 -11.61 -1.09 -10.04
N ILE A 53 -11.53 -0.70 -11.33
CA ILE A 53 -10.34 -0.04 -11.90
C ILE A 53 -10.02 1.27 -11.15
N GLN A 54 -11.04 2.03 -10.75
CA GLN A 54 -10.86 3.25 -9.98
C GLN A 54 -10.32 2.95 -8.59
N GLU A 55 -10.85 1.93 -7.91
CA GLU A 55 -10.39 1.48 -6.58
C GLU A 55 -8.95 0.95 -6.64
N VAL A 56 -8.62 0.09 -7.63
CA VAL A 56 -7.26 -0.41 -7.87
C VAL A 56 -6.28 0.73 -8.12
N ARG A 57 -6.66 1.76 -8.89
CA ARG A 57 -5.79 2.93 -9.12
C ARG A 57 -5.59 3.76 -7.86
N GLN A 58 -6.58 3.86 -6.97
CA GLN A 58 -6.46 4.54 -5.68
C GLN A 58 -5.56 3.74 -4.71
N GLU A 59 -5.60 2.41 -4.75
CA GLU A 59 -4.71 1.56 -3.96
C GLU A 59 -3.31 1.45 -4.54
N ALA A 60 -3.16 1.42 -5.86
CA ALA A 60 -1.88 1.40 -6.55
C ALA A 60 -1.04 2.66 -6.26
N ARG A 61 -1.68 3.79 -5.98
CA ARG A 61 -0.99 5.02 -5.54
C ARG A 61 -0.37 4.91 -4.13
N LYS A 62 -0.83 3.96 -3.32
CA LYS A 62 -0.23 3.66 -1.99
C LYS A 62 1.03 2.80 -2.14
N ILE A 63 1.21 2.15 -3.28
CA ILE A 63 2.41 1.38 -3.59
C ILE A 63 3.49 2.38 -3.94
N THR A 64 4.19 2.86 -2.92
CA THR A 64 5.47 3.53 -3.12
C THR A 64 6.44 2.49 -3.65
N TRP A 65 6.54 2.36 -4.97
CA TRP A 65 7.60 1.54 -5.55
C TRP A 65 8.93 2.16 -5.12
N THR A 66 9.76 1.32 -4.50
CA THR A 66 11.07 1.68 -3.96
C THR A 66 11.85 2.53 -4.97
N SER A 67 12.60 3.51 -4.46
CA SER A 67 13.40 4.37 -5.32
C SER A 67 14.43 3.54 -6.09
N ARG A 68 14.60 3.80 -7.40
CA ARG A 68 15.58 3.10 -8.27
C ARG A 68 16.97 2.97 -7.66
N LYS A 69 17.37 3.91 -6.81
CA LYS A 69 18.67 3.89 -6.12
C LYS A 69 18.78 2.71 -5.15
N GLU A 70 17.74 2.41 -4.40
CA GLU A 70 17.70 1.29 -3.46
C GLU A 70 17.65 -0.05 -4.21
N THR A 71 16.88 -0.14 -5.29
CA THR A 71 16.86 -1.30 -6.18
C THR A 71 18.25 -1.59 -6.77
N TRP A 72 18.98 -0.54 -7.16
CA TRP A 72 20.35 -0.68 -7.67
C TRP A 72 21.30 -1.21 -6.60
N ILE A 73 21.21 -0.70 -5.37
CA ILE A 73 22.07 -1.13 -4.26
C ILE A 73 21.84 -2.62 -3.95
N THR A 74 20.58 -3.06 -3.82
CA THR A 74 20.28 -4.49 -3.57
C THR A 74 20.71 -5.37 -4.75
N THR A 75 20.55 -4.90 -5.98
CA THR A 75 21.00 -5.63 -7.17
C THR A 75 22.52 -5.79 -7.18
N VAL A 76 23.28 -4.74 -6.89
CA VAL A 76 24.75 -4.78 -6.84
C VAL A 76 25.25 -5.74 -5.77
N MET A 77 24.63 -5.75 -4.59
CA MET A 77 24.98 -6.70 -3.53
C MET A 77 24.80 -8.16 -3.98
N VAL A 78 23.71 -8.47 -4.68
CA VAL A 78 23.48 -9.81 -5.28
C VAL A 78 24.49 -10.09 -6.38
N LEU A 79 24.79 -9.10 -7.24
CA LEU A 79 25.70 -9.24 -8.38
C LEU A 79 27.11 -9.63 -7.92
N ILE A 80 27.58 -9.07 -6.79
CA ILE A 80 28.87 -9.44 -6.20
C ILE A 80 28.89 -10.94 -5.83
N MET A 81 27.85 -11.44 -5.17
CA MET A 81 27.76 -12.87 -4.82
C MET A 81 27.71 -13.76 -6.08
N VAL A 82 26.96 -13.34 -7.10
CA VAL A 82 26.87 -14.05 -8.38
C VAL A 82 28.23 -14.11 -9.08
N VAL A 83 29.01 -13.02 -9.07
CA VAL A 83 30.35 -13.00 -9.65
C VAL A 83 31.29 -13.96 -8.91
N VAL A 84 31.25 -13.99 -7.58
CA VAL A 84 32.04 -14.95 -6.79
C VAL A 84 31.66 -16.40 -7.11
N ALA A 85 30.35 -16.70 -7.16
CA ALA A 85 29.86 -18.02 -7.53
C ALA A 85 30.26 -18.40 -8.97
N ALA A 86 30.15 -17.47 -9.91
CA ALA A 86 30.56 -17.68 -11.31
C ALA A 86 32.06 -17.96 -11.43
N ALA A 87 32.91 -17.24 -10.69
CA ALA A 87 34.34 -17.51 -10.64
C ALA A 87 34.65 -18.90 -10.07
N PHE A 88 33.94 -19.33 -9.02
CA PHE A 88 34.07 -20.67 -8.46
C PHE A 88 33.67 -21.75 -9.49
N PHE A 89 32.50 -21.62 -10.12
CA PHE A 89 32.04 -22.57 -11.12
C PHE A 89 33.00 -22.63 -12.32
N PHE A 90 33.52 -21.50 -12.77
CA PHE A 90 34.50 -21.46 -13.86
C PHE A 90 35.76 -22.29 -13.56
N VAL A 91 36.29 -22.20 -12.34
CA VAL A 91 37.45 -23.00 -11.91
C VAL A 91 37.10 -24.49 -11.87
N VAL A 92 35.96 -24.83 -11.28
CA VAL A 92 35.49 -26.23 -11.17
C VAL A 92 35.28 -26.84 -12.55
N ASP A 93 34.61 -26.12 -13.45
CA ASP A 93 34.37 -26.56 -14.83
C ASP A 93 35.70 -26.77 -15.58
N GLY A 94 36.69 -25.90 -15.36
CA GLY A 94 38.04 -26.04 -15.91
C GLY A 94 38.77 -27.29 -15.40
N ILE A 95 38.68 -27.57 -14.10
CA ILE A 95 39.28 -28.77 -13.48
C ILE A 95 38.61 -30.04 -14.01
N LEU A 96 37.28 -30.04 -14.13
CA LEU A 96 36.53 -31.18 -14.66
C LEU A 96 36.91 -31.45 -16.12
N GLY A 97 36.99 -30.41 -16.96
CA GLY A 97 37.43 -30.54 -18.35
C GLY A 97 38.86 -31.09 -18.47
N PHE A 98 39.79 -30.56 -17.67
CA PHE A 98 41.15 -31.08 -17.61
C PHE A 98 41.18 -32.55 -17.17
N SER A 99 40.44 -32.90 -16.12
CA SER A 99 40.36 -34.27 -15.58
C SER A 99 39.84 -35.27 -16.61
N VAL A 100 38.79 -34.90 -17.36
CA VAL A 100 38.22 -35.74 -18.42
C VAL A 100 39.19 -35.90 -19.59
N SER A 101 39.86 -34.82 -19.99
CA SER A 101 40.88 -34.86 -21.05
C SER A 101 42.06 -35.76 -20.67
N TRP A 102 42.51 -35.68 -19.42
CA TRP A 102 43.60 -36.50 -18.88
C TRP A 102 43.22 -37.98 -18.86
N LEU A 103 42.00 -38.29 -18.41
CA LEU A 103 41.48 -39.66 -18.37
C LEU A 103 41.34 -40.27 -19.77
N THR A 104 40.85 -39.50 -20.74
CA THR A 104 40.65 -39.99 -22.12
C THR A 104 41.98 -40.15 -22.85
N ASN A 105 42.98 -39.32 -22.55
CA ASN A 105 44.33 -39.43 -23.09
C ASN A 105 45.07 -40.68 -22.57
N ILE A 106 44.65 -41.25 -21.43
CA ILE A 106 45.20 -42.52 -20.93
C ILE A 106 44.77 -43.73 -21.79
N GLY A 107 43.62 -43.63 -22.48
CA GLY A 107 43.00 -44.74 -23.22
C GLY A 107 43.12 -44.66 -24.75
N ARG A 108 43.74 -43.61 -25.29
CA ARG A 108 44.20 -43.52 -26.68
C ARG A 108 45.69 -43.79 -26.74
#